data_AF-A0A0S9R1J9-F1
#
_entry.id   AF-A0A0S9R1J9-F1
#
_cell.length_a   1.000
_cell.length_b   1.000
_cell.length_c   1.000
_cell.angle_alpha   90.00
_cell.angle_beta   90.00
_cell.angle_gamma   90.00
#
_symmetry.space_group_name_H-M   'P 1'
#
loop_
_entity.id
_entity.type
_entity.pdbx_description
1 polymer ?
#
loop_
_entity_poly.entity_id
_entity_poly.type
_entity_poly.pdbx_seq_one_letter_code
_entity_poly.pdbx_strand_id
1 'polypeptide(L)'
;MVPDSVAALAASLACPGSSWRSWAGAWRRPRIDSLDPVRDGSRIAVLGNCQADGVAQSLRLLLPSAQVHLVPFDGLGRRYGSLERLKADLAPFDHVFTQFFPEGFVEGGNVHALGDNDPRLRLYPTILFPGYQPDMVLVGDVGALSASRLIASPTGPYHSAIVLCAYLEGLGLEETVKLFRESVYTRLGFYEAWNVAAAELLGSARDIMFPLEAELARWSRRGCFMHVLNHPKLFVLADIARRLATEAGLEPLPAQVEDYLPDDLAADVVWPLYPDLAVHYGLTGTMLFKDRARRGDPKLYDLRAFIAASFAIYRRHAPEALGCIRVAGWRANPAVRALFRA
;
A
#
# COMPACT_ATOMS: atom_id res chain seq x y z
N MET A 1 -13.70 18.74 -0.83
CA MET A 1 -12.52 18.97 0.02
C MET A 1 -11.85 17.64 0.39
N VAL A 2 -11.36 16.91 -0.62
CA VAL A 2 -10.61 15.64 -0.50
C VAL A 2 -9.20 15.67 -1.18
N PRO A 3 -8.81 16.62 -2.06
CA PRO A 3 -7.57 16.44 -2.86
C PRO A 3 -6.27 16.38 -2.04
N ASP A 4 -6.12 17.27 -1.04
CA ASP A 4 -4.79 17.53 -0.47
C ASP A 4 -4.24 16.38 0.40
N SER A 5 -5.12 15.54 0.95
CA SER A 5 -4.71 14.47 1.88
C SER A 5 -4.38 13.15 1.20
N VAL A 6 -4.98 12.87 0.04
CA VAL A 6 -4.61 11.69 -0.76
C VAL A 6 -3.29 11.97 -1.46
N ALA A 7 -3.11 13.16 -2.04
CA ALA A 7 -1.84 13.61 -2.59
C ALA A 7 -0.72 13.65 -1.54
N ALA A 8 -0.98 14.12 -0.31
CA ALA A 8 0.04 14.11 0.76
C ALA A 8 0.40 12.70 1.25
N LEU A 9 -0.56 11.78 1.28
CA LEU A 9 -0.33 10.38 1.64
C LEU A 9 0.40 9.63 0.50
N ALA A 10 0.04 9.89 -0.75
CA ALA A 10 0.73 9.42 -1.95
C ALA A 10 2.16 9.94 -2.01
N ALA A 11 2.37 11.23 -1.72
CA ALA A 11 3.69 11.85 -1.62
C ALA A 11 4.50 11.26 -0.45
N SER A 12 3.89 11.03 0.73
CA SER A 12 4.56 10.40 1.88
C SER A 12 4.95 8.93 1.60
N LEU A 13 4.15 8.20 0.82
CA LEU A 13 4.47 6.85 0.35
C LEU A 13 5.51 6.83 -0.78
N ALA A 14 5.64 7.93 -1.54
CA ALA A 14 6.60 8.11 -2.62
C ALA A 14 7.92 8.77 -2.16
N CYS A 15 7.99 9.34 -0.95
CA CYS A 15 9.16 10.09 -0.48
C CYS A 15 10.24 9.21 0.20
N PRO A 16 11.54 9.60 0.05
CA PRO A 16 12.69 8.85 0.54
C PRO A 16 12.82 8.95 2.06
N GLY A 17 12.93 7.81 2.73
CA GLY A 17 13.14 7.70 4.19
C GLY A 17 12.17 6.76 4.91
N SER A 18 11.07 6.35 4.25
CA SER A 18 10.15 5.35 4.79
C SER A 18 10.68 3.93 4.52
N SER A 19 11.47 3.40 5.47
CA SER A 19 11.70 1.95 5.52
C SER A 19 10.38 1.26 5.90
N TRP A 20 9.58 0.89 4.92
CA TRP A 20 8.47 -0.05 5.12
C TRP A 20 9.11 -1.41 5.38
N ARG A 21 9.40 -1.67 6.66
CA ARG A 21 9.86 -2.98 7.07
C ARG A 21 8.71 -3.97 6.84
N SER A 22 8.75 -4.65 5.70
CA SER A 22 8.03 -5.90 5.52
C SER A 22 8.71 -6.94 6.40
N TRP A 23 8.22 -7.06 7.63
CA TRP A 23 8.57 -8.14 8.55
C TRP A 23 7.74 -9.41 8.26
N ALA A 24 7.47 -9.73 7.00
CA ALA A 24 6.97 -11.06 6.67
C ALA A 24 7.99 -12.07 7.19
N GLY A 25 7.53 -13.03 8.01
CA GLY A 25 8.37 -14.05 8.63
C GLY A 25 9.20 -14.78 7.58
N ALA A 26 10.43 -15.11 7.95
CA ALA A 26 11.42 -15.65 7.03
C ALA A 26 11.03 -17.05 6.52
N TRP A 27 10.43 -17.12 5.34
CA TRP A 27 10.89 -18.13 4.38
C TRP A 27 12.33 -17.76 4.02
N ARG A 28 13.26 -18.70 4.18
CA ARG A 28 14.69 -18.47 3.95
C ARG A 28 14.88 -17.86 2.56
N ARG A 29 15.36 -16.62 2.55
CA ARG A 29 15.57 -15.81 1.34
C ARG A 29 16.84 -16.29 0.64
N PRO A 30 16.78 -16.76 -0.61
CA PRO A 30 17.99 -17.12 -1.35
C PRO A 30 18.83 -15.85 -1.58
N ARG A 31 20.15 -15.94 -1.36
CA ARG A 31 21.13 -14.98 -1.93
C ARG A 31 21.08 -15.07 -3.47
N ILE A 32 21.55 -14.04 -4.17
CA ILE A 32 21.74 -14.08 -5.64
C ILE A 32 22.62 -15.28 -6.04
N ASP A 33 23.59 -15.64 -5.20
CA ASP A 33 24.46 -16.82 -5.39
C ASP A 33 23.75 -18.17 -5.16
N SER A 34 22.49 -18.16 -4.73
CA SER A 34 21.66 -19.36 -4.51
C SER A 34 20.45 -19.40 -5.45
N LEU A 35 20.60 -18.83 -6.65
CA LEU A 35 19.70 -19.14 -7.75
C LEU A 35 19.63 -20.66 -7.89
N ASP A 36 18.40 -21.17 -7.88
CA ASP A 36 18.12 -22.60 -7.87
C ASP A 36 18.74 -23.20 -9.14
N PRO A 37 19.82 -24.01 -9.03
CA PRO A 37 20.56 -24.50 -10.19
C PRO A 37 19.71 -25.40 -11.10
N VAL A 38 18.50 -25.77 -10.65
CA VAL A 38 17.52 -26.56 -11.41
C VAL A 38 16.78 -25.72 -12.46
N ARG A 39 16.73 -24.39 -12.30
CA ARG A 39 16.02 -23.50 -13.24
C ARG A 39 17.00 -22.92 -14.25
N ASP A 40 16.84 -23.22 -15.53
CA ASP A 40 17.73 -22.79 -16.62
C ASP A 40 17.12 -21.69 -17.52
N GLY A 41 15.93 -21.17 -17.18
CA GLY A 41 15.25 -20.12 -17.91
C GLY A 41 15.66 -18.69 -17.54
N SER A 42 14.94 -17.71 -18.09
CA SER A 42 15.25 -16.27 -17.97
C SER A 42 15.46 -15.82 -16.53
N ARG A 43 16.44 -14.95 -16.33
CA ARG A 43 16.77 -14.33 -15.05
C ARG A 43 16.04 -13.00 -14.93
N ILE A 44 15.15 -12.88 -13.95
CA ILE A 44 14.28 -11.73 -13.77
C ILE A 44 14.55 -11.08 -12.41
N ALA A 45 14.88 -9.80 -12.38
CA ALA A 45 14.91 -9.00 -11.15
C ALA A 45 13.59 -8.24 -10.98
N VAL A 46 13.02 -8.23 -9.78
CA VAL A 46 11.81 -7.50 -9.42
C VAL A 46 12.12 -6.56 -8.26
N LEU A 47 12.03 -5.26 -8.50
CA LEU A 47 12.35 -4.21 -7.55
C LEU A 47 11.08 -3.47 -7.14
N GLY A 48 10.90 -3.24 -5.83
CA GLY A 48 9.81 -2.39 -5.37
C GLY A 48 9.57 -2.46 -3.88
N ASN A 49 8.45 -1.88 -3.46
CA ASN A 49 8.00 -1.89 -2.08
C ASN A 49 7.41 -3.26 -1.67
N CYS A 50 6.55 -3.30 -0.65
CA CYS A 50 5.89 -4.52 -0.19
C CYS A 50 5.12 -5.29 -1.30
N GLN A 51 4.70 -4.62 -2.37
CA GLN A 51 4.00 -5.22 -3.52
C GLN A 51 4.90 -6.08 -4.42
N ALA A 52 6.21 -5.76 -4.46
CA ALA A 52 7.16 -6.45 -5.32
C ALA A 52 7.28 -7.94 -5.01
N ASP A 53 7.07 -8.33 -3.75
CA ASP A 53 7.10 -9.73 -3.36
C ASP A 53 5.96 -10.52 -4.00
N GLY A 54 4.72 -10.01 -3.97
CA GLY A 54 3.59 -10.64 -4.65
C GLY A 54 3.77 -10.72 -6.17
N VAL A 55 4.37 -9.70 -6.79
CA VAL A 55 4.74 -9.74 -8.22
C VAL A 55 5.80 -10.83 -8.49
N ALA A 56 6.85 -10.88 -7.67
CA ALA A 56 7.93 -11.86 -7.82
C ALA A 56 7.43 -13.30 -7.59
N GLN A 57 6.60 -13.54 -6.58
CA GLN A 57 5.99 -14.85 -6.33
C GLN A 57 5.07 -15.27 -7.48
N SER A 58 4.26 -14.35 -7.99
CA SER A 58 3.42 -14.58 -9.17
C SER A 58 4.26 -14.96 -10.38
N LEU A 59 5.35 -14.25 -10.66
CA LEU A 59 6.27 -14.60 -11.76
C LEU A 59 6.90 -15.99 -11.57
N ARG A 60 7.30 -16.37 -10.34
CA ARG A 60 7.86 -17.71 -10.07
C ARG A 60 6.88 -18.84 -10.33
N LEU A 61 5.59 -18.61 -10.06
CA LEU A 61 4.53 -19.58 -10.33
C LEU A 61 4.24 -19.64 -11.84
N LEU A 62 4.08 -18.47 -12.46
CA LEU A 62 3.68 -18.36 -13.86
C LEU A 62 4.79 -18.75 -14.84
N LEU A 63 6.06 -18.63 -14.43
CA LEU A 63 7.24 -18.94 -15.24
C LEU A 63 8.09 -19.98 -14.49
N PRO A 64 7.75 -21.28 -14.55
CA PRO A 64 8.38 -22.31 -13.73
C PRO A 64 9.88 -22.49 -14.00
N SER A 65 10.34 -22.24 -15.24
CA SER A 65 11.75 -22.28 -15.62
C SER A 65 12.52 -21.00 -15.29
N ALA A 66 11.83 -19.87 -15.05
CA ALA A 66 12.50 -18.59 -14.81
C ALA A 66 13.09 -18.51 -13.41
N GLN A 67 14.22 -17.83 -13.32
CA GLN A 67 14.90 -17.48 -12.08
C GLN A 67 14.50 -16.06 -11.66
N VAL A 68 13.57 -15.93 -10.70
CA VAL A 68 13.07 -14.62 -10.26
C VAL A 68 13.69 -14.19 -8.94
N HIS A 69 14.41 -13.07 -8.95
CA HIS A 69 15.04 -12.45 -7.78
C HIS A 69 14.26 -11.21 -7.32
N LEU A 70 13.94 -11.15 -6.03
CA LEU A 70 13.32 -9.98 -5.41
C LEU A 70 14.38 -9.04 -4.84
N VAL A 71 14.30 -7.77 -5.20
CA VAL A 71 15.15 -6.69 -4.71
C VAL A 71 14.26 -5.63 -4.02
N PRO A 72 13.99 -5.76 -2.71
CA PRO A 72 13.09 -4.86 -2.02
C PRO A 72 13.70 -3.45 -1.88
N PHE A 73 12.85 -2.43 -1.94
CA PHE A 73 13.22 -1.05 -1.64
C PHE A 73 13.62 -0.86 -0.17
N ASP A 74 13.05 -1.65 0.75
CA ASP A 74 13.49 -1.64 2.14
C ASP A 74 14.95 -2.10 2.26
N GLY A 75 15.80 -1.16 2.67
CA GLY A 75 17.24 -1.39 2.79
C GLY A 75 18.02 -1.32 1.48
N LEU A 76 17.41 -0.87 0.37
CA LEU A 76 18.08 -0.73 -0.93
C LEU A 76 19.37 0.10 -0.81
N GLY A 77 19.29 1.31 -0.25
CA GLY A 77 20.46 2.16 0.00
C GLY A 77 21.50 1.53 0.92
N ARG A 78 21.08 0.78 1.96
CA ARG A 78 22.02 0.07 2.84
C ARG A 78 22.71 -1.09 2.14
N ARG A 79 22.02 -1.78 1.24
CA ARG A 79 22.53 -2.97 0.54
C ARG A 79 23.46 -2.60 -0.61
N TYR A 80 23.08 -1.59 -1.40
CA TYR A 80 23.81 -1.23 -2.62
C TYR A 80 24.68 0.01 -2.45
N GLY A 81 24.28 0.98 -1.62
CA GLY A 81 25.00 2.24 -1.42
C GLY A 81 24.82 3.22 -2.58
N SER A 82 25.15 2.79 -3.81
CA SER A 82 25.10 3.61 -5.02
C SER A 82 24.37 2.95 -6.18
N LEU A 83 23.94 3.78 -7.12
CA LEU A 83 23.29 3.37 -8.36
C LEU A 83 24.20 2.48 -9.21
N GLU A 84 25.50 2.78 -9.28
CA GLU A 84 26.49 1.96 -10.01
C GLU A 84 26.59 0.54 -9.45
N ARG A 85 26.55 0.38 -8.12
CA ARG A 85 26.54 -0.95 -7.49
C ARG A 85 25.24 -1.69 -7.75
N LEU A 86 24.12 -0.97 -7.77
CA LEU A 86 22.83 -1.57 -8.15
C LEU A 86 22.85 -2.02 -9.62
N LYS A 87 23.36 -1.20 -10.55
CA LYS A 87 23.53 -1.59 -11.96
C LYS A 87 24.40 -2.82 -12.12
N ALA A 88 25.52 -2.90 -11.41
CA ALA A 88 26.40 -4.07 -11.43
C ALA A 88 25.71 -5.34 -10.91
N ASP A 89 24.90 -5.24 -9.85
CA ASP A 89 24.11 -6.36 -9.32
C ASP A 89 23.01 -6.83 -10.28
N LEU A 90 22.45 -5.90 -11.06
CA LEU A 90 21.39 -6.17 -12.03
C LEU A 90 21.91 -6.61 -13.41
N ALA A 91 23.20 -6.39 -13.70
CA ALA A 91 23.84 -6.77 -14.96
C ALA A 91 23.56 -8.22 -15.40
N PRO A 92 23.52 -9.23 -14.51
CA PRO A 92 23.31 -10.63 -14.90
C PRO A 92 21.87 -11.02 -15.25
N PHE A 93 20.89 -10.11 -15.12
CA PHE A 93 19.48 -10.39 -15.36
C PHE A 93 19.07 -10.06 -16.81
N ASP A 94 18.19 -10.87 -17.39
CA ASP A 94 17.63 -10.67 -18.74
C ASP A 94 16.50 -9.63 -18.73
N HIS A 95 15.78 -9.55 -17.61
CA HIS A 95 14.69 -8.61 -17.39
C HIS A 95 14.80 -7.96 -16.01
N VAL A 96 14.54 -6.66 -15.93
CA VAL A 96 14.51 -5.90 -14.68
C VAL A 96 13.17 -5.17 -14.59
N PHE A 97 12.29 -5.63 -13.71
CA PHE A 97 11.02 -4.97 -13.46
C PHE A 97 11.14 -4.15 -12.19
N THR A 98 10.81 -2.86 -12.23
CA THR A 98 10.94 -2.00 -11.05
C THR A 98 9.77 -1.04 -10.88
N GLN A 99 9.38 -0.78 -9.64
CA GLN A 99 8.59 0.41 -9.32
C GLN A 99 9.44 1.67 -9.45
N PHE A 100 8.79 2.83 -9.46
CA PHE A 100 9.48 4.10 -9.35
C PHE A 100 10.13 4.27 -7.97
N PHE A 101 11.38 4.73 -7.95
CA PHE A 101 12.02 5.29 -6.76
C PHE A 101 12.70 6.62 -7.10
N PRO A 102 12.55 7.66 -6.25
CA PRO A 102 13.16 8.96 -6.45
C PRO A 102 14.64 8.98 -6.06
N GLU A 103 15.29 10.13 -6.25
CA GLU A 103 16.63 10.39 -5.72
C GLU A 103 16.67 10.25 -4.19
N GLY A 104 17.82 9.83 -3.67
CA GLY A 104 18.04 9.64 -2.22
C GLY A 104 17.73 8.23 -1.71
N PHE A 105 17.11 7.35 -2.51
CA PHE A 105 17.00 5.92 -2.18
C PHE A 105 18.33 5.17 -2.31
N VAL A 106 19.11 5.54 -3.32
CA VAL A 106 20.50 5.12 -3.56
C VAL A 106 21.30 6.35 -3.99
N GLU A 107 22.58 6.39 -3.67
CA GLU A 107 23.45 7.48 -4.11
C GLU A 107 23.62 7.46 -5.64
N GLY A 108 23.63 8.63 -6.28
CA GLY A 108 23.95 8.75 -7.70
C GLY A 108 22.77 8.71 -8.68
N GLY A 109 21.51 8.71 -8.20
CA GLY A 109 20.36 9.00 -9.06
C GLY A 109 19.04 8.38 -8.59
N ASN A 110 18.11 8.26 -9.54
CA ASN A 110 16.77 7.71 -9.38
C ASN A 110 16.54 6.54 -10.36
N VAL A 111 15.31 6.03 -10.44
CA VAL A 111 14.96 4.93 -11.36
C VAL A 111 15.17 5.25 -12.84
N HIS A 112 15.03 6.50 -13.27
CA HIS A 112 15.29 6.87 -14.66
C HIS A 112 16.78 6.80 -14.98
N ALA A 113 17.63 7.23 -14.06
CA ALA A 113 19.08 7.06 -14.18
C ALA A 113 19.50 5.58 -14.11
N LEU A 114 18.73 4.73 -13.42
CA LEU A 114 18.93 3.28 -13.42
C LEU A 114 18.68 2.69 -14.82
N GLY A 115 17.56 3.07 -15.44
CA GLY A 115 17.11 2.54 -16.73
C GLY A 115 17.68 3.25 -17.95
N ASP A 116 18.53 4.28 -17.77
CA ASP A 116 19.12 5.01 -18.88
C ASP A 116 19.88 4.06 -19.80
N ASN A 117 19.41 3.94 -21.04
CA ASN A 117 19.89 3.02 -22.07
C ASN A 117 19.85 1.51 -21.71
N ASP A 118 19.03 1.09 -20.73
CA ASP A 118 18.83 -0.34 -20.40
C ASP A 118 17.46 -0.85 -20.88
N PRO A 119 17.37 -1.50 -22.06
CA PRO A 119 16.10 -1.98 -22.60
C PRO A 119 15.48 -3.14 -21.81
N ARG A 120 16.24 -3.74 -20.87
CA ARG A 120 15.74 -4.81 -20.00
C ARG A 120 14.89 -4.25 -18.86
N LEU A 121 15.07 -2.96 -18.54
CA LEU A 121 14.37 -2.31 -17.45
C LEU A 121 12.98 -1.88 -17.89
N ARG A 122 11.97 -2.27 -17.10
CA ARG A 122 10.59 -1.83 -17.28
C ARG A 122 10.01 -1.37 -15.96
N LEU A 123 9.32 -0.23 -16.02
CA LEU A 123 8.55 0.27 -14.90
C LEU A 123 7.24 -0.50 -14.76
N TYR A 124 6.83 -0.76 -13.53
CA TYR A 124 5.47 -1.20 -13.21
C TYR A 124 4.88 -0.35 -12.08
N PRO A 125 3.55 -0.20 -12.03
CA PRO A 125 2.93 0.77 -11.14
C PRO A 125 3.00 0.33 -9.67
N THR A 126 3.10 1.30 -8.79
CA THR A 126 2.73 1.12 -7.38
C THR A 126 1.23 1.27 -7.27
N ILE A 127 0.53 0.22 -6.83
CA ILE A 127 -0.91 0.28 -6.63
C ILE A 127 -1.22 1.00 -5.33
N LEU A 128 -1.68 2.24 -5.46
CA LEU A 128 -2.16 3.08 -4.39
C LEU A 128 -3.61 3.45 -4.68
N PHE A 129 -4.54 2.97 -3.85
CA PHE A 129 -5.97 3.16 -4.05
C PHE A 129 -6.69 3.34 -2.71
N PRO A 130 -6.74 4.57 -2.16
CA PRO A 130 -7.42 4.85 -0.90
C PRO A 130 -8.95 4.93 -1.03
N GLY A 131 -9.52 4.73 -2.23
CA GLY A 131 -10.95 4.87 -2.50
C GLY A 131 -11.86 3.97 -1.67
N TYR A 132 -11.37 2.80 -1.24
CA TYR A 132 -12.11 1.89 -0.36
C TYR A 132 -11.98 2.23 1.13
N GLN A 133 -10.96 3.00 1.51
CA GLN A 133 -10.66 3.33 2.91
C GLN A 133 -10.41 4.84 3.10
N PRO A 134 -11.38 5.71 2.75
CA PRO A 134 -11.20 7.17 2.80
C PRO A 134 -11.00 7.72 4.22
N ASP A 135 -11.36 6.94 5.24
CA ASP A 135 -11.16 7.29 6.64
C ASP A 135 -9.71 7.03 7.13
N MET A 136 -8.92 6.28 6.36
CA MET A 136 -7.57 5.90 6.76
C MET A 136 -6.61 7.10 6.67
N VAL A 137 -5.86 7.34 7.75
CA VAL A 137 -4.83 8.39 7.85
C VAL A 137 -3.58 7.89 8.59
N LEU A 138 -2.50 8.64 8.47
CA LEU A 138 -1.32 8.53 9.31
C LEU A 138 -1.34 9.62 10.39
N VAL A 139 -0.76 9.33 11.54
CA VAL A 139 -0.71 10.25 12.69
C VAL A 139 0.72 10.40 13.17
N GLY A 140 1.14 11.63 13.48
CA GLY A 140 2.47 11.97 13.94
C GLY A 140 3.13 13.01 13.05
N ASP A 141 4.46 13.05 13.07
CA ASP A 141 5.26 13.99 12.27
C ASP A 141 5.43 13.44 10.85
N VAL A 142 4.42 13.67 10.01
CA VAL A 142 4.40 13.24 8.61
C VAL A 142 5.42 14.01 7.76
N GLY A 143 5.82 15.21 8.19
CA GLY A 143 6.79 16.07 7.47
C GLY A 143 8.24 15.63 7.61
N ALA A 144 8.58 14.85 8.65
CA ALA A 144 9.95 14.42 8.92
C ALA A 144 10.42 13.18 8.14
N LEU A 145 9.66 12.72 7.14
CA LEU A 145 10.04 11.65 6.20
C LEU A 145 10.54 10.34 6.86
N SER A 146 10.20 10.10 8.13
CA SER A 146 10.59 8.89 8.85
C SER A 146 9.38 8.22 9.48
N ALA A 147 9.19 6.94 9.12
CA ALA A 147 8.22 6.06 9.77
C ALA A 147 8.44 5.93 11.29
N SER A 148 9.64 6.26 11.79
CA SER A 148 9.95 6.26 13.23
C SER A 148 9.27 7.38 14.02
N ARG A 149 8.64 8.37 13.34
CA ARG A 149 7.88 9.45 13.99
C ARG A 149 6.37 9.32 13.79
N LEU A 150 5.92 8.25 13.15
CA LEU A 150 4.51 7.90 13.10
C LEU A 150 4.10 7.21 14.40
N ILE A 151 2.92 7.57 14.89
CA ILE A 151 2.31 6.91 16.03
C ILE A 151 1.67 5.61 15.53
N ALA A 152 1.89 4.51 16.27
CA ALA A 152 1.27 3.24 15.96
C ALA A 152 -0.17 3.19 16.50
N SER A 153 -1.08 2.65 15.71
CA SER A 153 -2.48 2.33 16.03
C SER A 153 -2.64 0.82 16.35
N PRO A 154 -3.85 0.34 16.67
CA PRO A 154 -4.13 -1.09 16.77
C PRO A 154 -3.89 -1.84 15.44
N THR A 155 -3.97 -1.14 14.31
CA THR A 155 -3.78 -1.65 12.95
C THR A 155 -2.52 -1.06 12.32
N GLY A 156 -1.39 -1.21 12.99
CA GLY A 156 -0.09 -0.77 12.46
C GLY A 156 0.04 0.76 12.46
N PRO A 157 0.43 1.41 11.36
CA PRO A 157 0.55 2.87 11.30
C PRO A 157 -0.78 3.58 10.93
N TYR A 158 -1.83 2.83 10.61
CA TYR A 158 -3.05 3.37 10.03
C TYR A 158 -4.09 3.71 11.10
N HIS A 159 -4.55 4.95 11.12
CA HIS A 159 -5.58 5.44 12.02
C HIS A 159 -6.86 5.81 11.27
N SER A 160 -7.97 5.93 12.00
CA SER A 160 -9.20 6.49 11.49
C SER A 160 -9.21 8.00 11.74
N ALA A 161 -9.49 8.78 10.71
CA ALA A 161 -9.64 10.23 10.81
C ALA A 161 -10.84 10.58 11.68
N ILE A 162 -11.94 9.84 11.57
CA ILE A 162 -13.13 9.99 12.42
C ILE A 162 -12.78 9.76 13.88
N VAL A 163 -12.13 8.64 14.22
CA VAL A 163 -11.76 8.31 15.61
C VAL A 163 -10.79 9.34 16.18
N LEU A 164 -9.78 9.74 15.40
CA LEU A 164 -8.82 10.75 15.83
C LEU A 164 -9.49 12.11 16.09
N CYS A 165 -10.35 12.56 15.17
CA CYS A 165 -11.07 13.83 15.31
C CYS A 165 -12.01 13.80 16.52
N ALA A 166 -12.76 12.71 16.71
CA ALA A 166 -13.64 12.54 17.86
C ALA A 166 -12.87 12.62 19.19
N TYR A 167 -11.73 11.94 19.30
CA TYR A 167 -10.86 12.02 20.48
C TYR A 167 -10.39 13.46 20.75
N LEU A 168 -9.93 14.17 19.72
CA LEU A 168 -9.43 15.55 19.83
C LEU A 168 -10.54 16.59 20.10
N GLU A 169 -11.80 16.25 19.83
CA GLU A 169 -12.97 17.05 20.20
C GLU A 169 -13.59 16.63 21.55
N GLY A 170 -12.99 15.63 22.23
CA GLY A 170 -13.38 15.23 23.59
C GLY A 170 -14.53 14.23 23.65
N LEU A 171 -14.86 13.54 22.56
CA LEU A 171 -15.95 12.58 22.51
C LEU A 171 -15.59 11.27 23.20
N GLY A 172 -16.58 10.66 23.83
CA GLY A 172 -16.52 9.31 24.38
C GLY A 172 -16.66 8.22 23.33
N LEU A 173 -16.55 6.97 23.79
CA LEU A 173 -16.66 5.77 22.94
C LEU A 173 -18.01 5.69 22.21
N GLU A 174 -19.13 5.82 22.93
CA GLU A 174 -20.48 5.70 22.33
C GLU A 174 -20.77 6.80 21.31
N GLU A 175 -20.36 8.02 21.62
CA GLU A 175 -20.54 9.17 20.73
C GLU A 175 -19.74 8.96 19.44
N THR A 176 -18.50 8.45 19.57
CA THR A 176 -17.65 8.14 18.43
C THR A 176 -18.21 7.03 17.56
N VAL A 177 -18.78 5.97 18.14
CA VAL A 177 -19.44 4.90 17.38
C VAL A 177 -20.55 5.45 16.48
N LYS A 178 -21.36 6.40 16.98
CA LYS A 178 -22.46 7.03 16.22
C LYS A 178 -22.00 7.87 15.03
N LEU A 179 -20.71 8.19 14.92
CA LEU A 179 -20.15 8.91 13.76
C LEU A 179 -19.95 8.00 12.55
N PHE A 180 -19.96 6.67 12.72
CA PHE A 180 -19.80 5.71 11.63
C PHE A 180 -21.15 5.41 10.97
N ARG A 181 -21.61 6.36 10.17
CA ARG A 181 -22.89 6.29 9.43
C ARG A 181 -22.86 7.14 8.17
N GLU A 182 -23.68 6.76 7.20
CA GLU A 182 -23.88 7.42 5.91
C GLU A 182 -23.87 8.95 5.98
N SER A 183 -24.72 9.56 6.83
CA SER A 183 -24.85 11.02 6.88
C SER A 183 -23.54 11.75 7.22
N VAL A 184 -22.66 11.11 8.00
CA VAL A 184 -21.34 11.66 8.33
C VAL A 184 -20.40 11.44 7.14
N TYR A 185 -20.40 10.26 6.53
CA TYR A 185 -19.59 9.95 5.34
C TYR A 185 -19.88 10.91 4.18
N THR A 186 -21.15 11.26 3.94
CA THR A 186 -21.56 12.25 2.95
C THR A 186 -20.93 13.62 3.23
N ARG A 187 -21.02 14.10 4.47
CA ARG A 187 -20.48 15.42 4.85
C ARG A 187 -18.95 15.46 4.89
N LEU A 188 -18.30 14.31 5.09
CA LEU A 188 -16.85 14.16 4.99
C LEU A 188 -16.36 13.92 3.55
N GLY A 189 -17.28 13.73 2.58
CA GLY A 189 -16.96 13.53 1.17
C GLY A 189 -16.40 12.14 0.83
N PHE A 190 -16.66 11.12 1.65
CA PHE A 190 -16.09 9.79 1.45
C PHE A 190 -16.53 9.13 0.14
N TYR A 191 -17.75 9.41 -0.34
CA TYR A 191 -18.27 8.82 -1.58
C TYR A 191 -17.50 9.27 -2.84
N GLU A 192 -16.87 10.46 -2.80
CA GLU A 192 -16.05 10.96 -3.92
C GLU A 192 -14.65 10.31 -3.98
N ALA A 193 -14.22 9.65 -2.90
CA ALA A 193 -12.86 9.15 -2.78
C ALA A 193 -12.51 8.09 -3.85
N TRP A 194 -13.49 7.30 -4.28
CA TRP A 194 -13.28 6.27 -5.30
C TRP A 194 -12.89 6.89 -6.65
N ASN A 195 -13.64 7.90 -7.11
CA ASN A 195 -13.37 8.56 -8.39
C ASN A 195 -12.00 9.26 -8.39
N VAL A 196 -11.64 9.91 -7.28
CA VAL A 196 -10.33 10.55 -7.12
C VAL A 196 -9.22 9.49 -7.16
N ALA A 197 -9.34 8.42 -6.38
CA ALA A 197 -8.34 7.35 -6.34
C ALA A 197 -8.19 6.64 -7.70
N ALA A 198 -9.29 6.43 -8.43
CA ALA A 198 -9.27 5.87 -9.77
C ALA A 198 -8.54 6.78 -10.77
N ALA A 199 -8.85 8.09 -10.75
CA ALA A 199 -8.19 9.05 -11.63
C ALA A 199 -6.67 9.12 -11.36
N GLU A 200 -6.26 9.14 -10.10
CA GLU A 200 -4.85 9.15 -9.70
C GLU A 200 -4.10 7.86 -10.08
N LEU A 201 -4.70 6.70 -9.83
CA LEU A 201 -4.10 5.41 -10.20
C LEU A 201 -3.92 5.32 -11.72
N LEU A 202 -4.95 5.66 -12.50
CA LEU A 202 -4.89 5.62 -13.96
C LEU A 202 -3.91 6.67 -14.51
N GLY A 203 -3.87 7.87 -13.92
CA GLY A 203 -2.90 8.91 -14.28
C GLY A 203 -1.46 8.46 -14.08
N SER A 204 -1.12 8.05 -12.85
CA SER A 204 0.24 7.61 -12.51
C SER A 204 0.70 6.37 -13.30
N ALA A 205 -0.23 5.47 -13.64
CA ALA A 205 0.09 4.31 -14.46
C ALA A 205 0.34 4.69 -15.93
N ARG A 206 -0.37 5.68 -16.48
CA ARG A 206 -0.08 6.23 -17.81
C ARG A 206 1.27 6.95 -17.86
N ASP A 207 1.65 7.66 -16.80
CA ASP A 207 2.93 8.39 -16.73
C ASP A 207 4.15 7.45 -16.87
N ILE A 208 4.01 6.17 -16.52
CA ILE A 208 5.04 5.14 -16.69
C ILE A 208 4.77 4.21 -17.88
N MET A 209 3.87 4.60 -18.80
CA MET A 209 3.48 3.82 -19.98
C MET A 209 2.90 2.43 -19.66
N PHE A 210 2.25 2.28 -18.50
CA PHE A 210 1.59 1.06 -18.06
C PHE A 210 0.09 1.32 -17.80
N PRO A 211 -0.73 1.68 -18.82
CA PRO A 211 -2.16 2.01 -18.65
C PRO A 211 -2.93 0.87 -17.96
N LEU A 212 -3.82 1.20 -17.00
CA LEU A 212 -4.53 0.23 -16.14
C LEU A 212 -6.06 0.26 -16.30
N GLU A 213 -6.60 0.89 -17.35
CA GLU A 213 -8.04 1.10 -17.51
C GLU A 213 -8.81 -0.22 -17.52
N ALA A 214 -8.33 -1.21 -18.28
CA ALA A 214 -8.96 -2.52 -18.39
C ALA A 214 -8.80 -3.32 -17.08
N GLU A 215 -7.62 -3.25 -16.47
CA GLU A 215 -7.26 -3.88 -15.20
C GLU A 215 -8.16 -3.38 -14.08
N LEU A 216 -8.24 -2.06 -13.88
CA LEU A 216 -9.05 -1.44 -12.84
C LEU A 216 -10.53 -1.83 -12.98
N ALA A 217 -11.05 -1.88 -14.20
CA ALA A 217 -12.41 -2.34 -14.46
C ALA A 217 -12.61 -3.82 -14.06
N ARG A 218 -11.64 -4.70 -14.38
CA ARG A 218 -11.69 -6.12 -13.98
C ARG A 218 -11.59 -6.29 -12.48
N TRP A 219 -10.64 -5.61 -11.84
CA TRP A 219 -10.41 -5.68 -10.39
C TRP A 219 -11.63 -5.19 -9.61
N SER A 220 -12.22 -4.06 -10.02
CA SER A 220 -13.38 -3.48 -9.35
C SER A 220 -14.61 -4.39 -9.42
N ARG A 221 -14.80 -5.15 -10.51
CA ARG A 221 -15.87 -6.15 -10.61
C ARG A 221 -15.71 -7.34 -9.67
N ARG A 222 -14.48 -7.63 -9.22
CA ARG A 222 -14.22 -8.68 -8.22
C ARG A 222 -14.47 -8.20 -6.78
N GLY A 223 -14.79 -6.92 -6.60
CA GLY A 223 -15.07 -6.29 -5.32
C GLY A 223 -13.90 -5.45 -4.79
N CYS A 224 -13.84 -5.28 -3.48
CA CYS A 224 -12.73 -4.53 -2.86
C CYS A 224 -11.41 -5.27 -3.10
N PHE A 225 -10.53 -4.67 -3.90
CA PHE A 225 -9.25 -5.25 -4.30
C PHE A 225 -8.07 -4.78 -3.44
N MET A 226 -8.34 -4.09 -2.32
CA MET A 226 -7.33 -3.52 -1.42
C MET A 226 -7.54 -4.01 0.01
N HIS A 227 -6.47 -4.45 0.68
CA HIS A 227 -6.45 -4.73 2.13
C HIS A 227 -6.30 -3.45 2.94
N VAL A 228 -5.42 -2.57 2.49
CA VAL A 228 -5.26 -1.17 2.89
C VAL A 228 -4.88 -0.35 1.66
N LEU A 229 -4.81 0.97 1.79
CA LEU A 229 -4.58 1.91 0.70
C LEU A 229 -3.45 1.55 -0.29
N ASN A 230 -2.40 0.85 0.13
CA ASN A 230 -1.24 0.45 -0.70
C ASN A 230 -1.00 -1.06 -0.72
N HIS A 231 -1.89 -1.88 -0.15
CA HIS A 231 -1.76 -3.34 -0.15
C HIS A 231 -2.88 -3.94 -1.01
N PRO A 232 -2.69 -4.04 -2.32
CA PRO A 232 -3.66 -4.71 -3.17
C PRO A 232 -3.72 -6.21 -2.87
N LYS A 233 -4.83 -6.84 -3.21
CA LYS A 233 -4.98 -8.30 -3.17
C LYS A 233 -4.07 -8.97 -4.19
N LEU A 234 -3.65 -10.21 -3.91
CA LEU A 234 -2.68 -10.94 -4.74
C LEU A 234 -3.04 -10.96 -6.23
N PHE A 235 -4.31 -11.12 -6.59
CA PHE A 235 -4.72 -11.19 -8.00
C PHE A 235 -4.41 -9.91 -8.80
N VAL A 236 -4.35 -8.75 -8.13
CA VAL A 236 -3.97 -7.47 -8.76
C VAL A 236 -2.48 -7.51 -9.12
N LEU A 237 -1.65 -8.00 -8.21
CA LEU A 237 -0.21 -8.17 -8.41
C LEU A 237 0.09 -9.26 -9.44
N ALA A 238 -0.73 -10.32 -9.47
CA ALA A 238 -0.66 -11.38 -10.45
C ALA A 238 -0.97 -10.91 -11.88
N ASP A 239 -1.97 -10.04 -12.05
CA ASP A 239 -2.28 -9.43 -13.35
C ASP A 239 -1.11 -8.56 -13.85
N ILE A 240 -0.49 -7.77 -12.95
CA ILE A 240 0.70 -6.97 -13.28
C ILE A 240 1.87 -7.89 -13.66
N ALA A 241 2.14 -8.92 -12.87
CA ALA A 241 3.19 -9.91 -13.14
C ALA A 241 3.01 -10.61 -14.49
N ARG A 242 1.79 -11.05 -14.80
CA ARG A 242 1.47 -11.68 -16.09
C ARG A 242 1.72 -10.73 -17.25
N ARG A 243 1.25 -9.49 -17.14
CA ARG A 243 1.47 -8.49 -18.17
C ARG A 243 2.94 -8.20 -18.39
N LEU A 244 3.73 -8.04 -17.32
CA LEU A 244 5.17 -7.86 -17.40
C LEU A 244 5.86 -9.03 -18.12
N ALA A 245 5.49 -10.27 -17.79
CA ALA A 245 6.01 -11.46 -18.46
C ALA A 245 5.67 -11.48 -19.96
N THR A 246 4.39 -11.31 -20.30
CA THR A 246 3.92 -11.33 -21.69
C THR A 246 4.56 -10.23 -22.52
N GLU A 247 4.61 -9.00 -22.03
CA GLU A 247 5.23 -7.89 -22.76
C GLU A 247 6.76 -8.09 -22.88
N ALA A 248 7.38 -8.85 -21.97
CA ALA A 248 8.80 -9.23 -22.04
C ALA A 248 9.08 -10.38 -23.03
N GLY A 249 8.05 -10.89 -23.72
CA GLY A 249 8.18 -12.00 -24.66
C GLY A 249 8.29 -13.37 -23.97
N LEU A 250 7.89 -13.45 -22.70
CA LEU A 250 7.82 -14.69 -21.95
C LEU A 250 6.39 -15.25 -21.99
N GLU A 251 6.27 -16.57 -21.84
CA GLU A 251 4.99 -17.28 -21.92
C GLU A 251 4.52 -17.72 -20.53
N PRO A 252 3.75 -16.88 -19.81
CA PRO A 252 3.25 -17.24 -18.49
C PRO A 252 2.18 -18.34 -18.57
N LEU A 253 2.25 -19.32 -17.66
CA LEU A 253 1.24 -20.37 -17.54
C LEU A 253 -0.17 -19.78 -17.37
N PRO A 254 -1.22 -20.40 -17.94
CA PRO A 254 -2.60 -19.93 -17.83
C PRO A 254 -3.25 -20.25 -16.46
N ALA A 255 -2.50 -20.11 -15.36
CA ALA A 255 -2.96 -20.38 -13.99
C ALA A 255 -3.47 -19.10 -13.30
N GLN A 256 -4.57 -19.20 -12.54
CA GLN A 256 -4.99 -18.12 -11.62
C GLN A 256 -4.11 -18.19 -10.38
N VAL A 257 -3.34 -17.14 -10.09
CA VAL A 257 -2.27 -17.21 -9.08
C VAL A 257 -2.81 -17.46 -7.68
N GLU A 258 -3.94 -16.83 -7.36
CA GLU A 258 -4.64 -16.94 -6.07
C GLU A 258 -5.16 -18.35 -5.74
N ASP A 259 -5.23 -19.26 -6.71
CA ASP A 259 -5.60 -20.66 -6.47
C ASP A 259 -4.42 -21.48 -5.92
N TYR A 260 -3.19 -20.99 -6.08
CA TYR A 260 -1.96 -21.73 -5.76
C TYR A 260 -1.07 -21.03 -4.73
N LEU A 261 -1.19 -19.71 -4.58
CA LEU A 261 -0.37 -18.92 -3.68
C LEU A 261 -1.19 -18.18 -2.62
N PRO A 262 -0.70 -18.10 -1.38
CA PRO A 262 -1.31 -17.27 -0.36
C PRO A 262 -1.14 -15.79 -0.67
N ASP A 263 -2.09 -14.97 -0.24
CA ASP A 263 -1.97 -13.51 -0.28
C ASP A 263 -1.15 -13.03 0.93
N ASP A 264 0.16 -12.86 0.74
CA ASP A 264 1.07 -12.44 1.81
C ASP A 264 0.81 -11.03 2.34
N LEU A 265 0.25 -10.13 1.51
CA LEU A 265 -0.15 -8.80 1.98
C LEU A 265 -1.38 -8.87 2.88
N ALA A 266 -2.20 -9.92 2.74
CA ALA A 266 -3.24 -10.24 3.70
C ALA A 266 -2.67 -10.71 5.04
N ALA A 267 -1.40 -11.09 5.19
CA ALA A 267 -0.83 -11.39 6.51
C ALA A 267 -0.53 -10.11 7.33
N ASP A 268 -0.53 -8.94 6.69
CA ASP A 268 -0.44 -7.65 7.37
C ASP A 268 -1.84 -7.16 7.82
N VAL A 269 -1.91 -5.88 8.19
CA VAL A 269 -3.15 -5.22 8.58
C VAL A 269 -4.19 -5.24 7.45
N VAL A 270 -5.46 -5.43 7.82
CA VAL A 270 -6.60 -5.31 6.90
C VAL A 270 -7.58 -4.31 7.46
N TRP A 271 -7.94 -3.33 6.64
CA TRP A 271 -8.88 -2.29 6.96
C TRP A 271 -10.20 -2.53 6.23
N PRO A 272 -11.34 -2.44 6.94
CA PRO A 272 -12.61 -2.79 6.35
C PRO A 272 -13.09 -1.72 5.37
N LEU A 273 -13.78 -2.17 4.32
CA LEU A 273 -14.70 -1.30 3.58
C LEU A 273 -15.97 -1.16 4.41
N TYR A 274 -16.30 0.06 4.85
CA TYR A 274 -17.45 0.29 5.73
C TYR A 274 -18.77 -0.08 5.03
N PRO A 275 -19.78 -0.64 5.72
CA PRO A 275 -21.01 -1.14 5.10
C PRO A 275 -21.72 -0.10 4.23
N ASP A 276 -21.89 1.14 4.71
CA ASP A 276 -22.58 2.18 3.93
C ASP A 276 -21.80 2.57 2.66
N LEU A 277 -20.47 2.65 2.75
CA LEU A 277 -19.60 2.85 1.58
C LEU A 277 -19.69 1.66 0.61
N ALA A 278 -19.70 0.44 1.14
CA ALA A 278 -19.81 -0.76 0.33
C ALA A 278 -21.11 -0.79 -0.45
N VAL A 279 -22.25 -0.50 0.19
CA VAL A 279 -23.56 -0.43 -0.47
C VAL A 279 -23.53 0.58 -1.62
N HIS A 280 -22.95 1.76 -1.40
CA HIS A 280 -22.80 2.76 -2.46
C HIS A 280 -21.96 2.26 -3.64
N TYR A 281 -20.93 1.45 -3.38
CA TYR A 281 -20.10 0.83 -4.43
C TYR A 281 -20.68 -0.47 -5.01
N GLY A 282 -21.85 -0.92 -4.56
CA GLY A 282 -22.43 -2.21 -4.96
C GLY A 282 -21.66 -3.43 -4.42
N LEU A 283 -20.98 -3.28 -3.28
CA LEU A 283 -20.12 -4.27 -2.64
C LEU A 283 -20.62 -4.67 -1.25
N THR A 284 -20.02 -5.72 -0.69
CA THR A 284 -20.21 -6.10 0.72
C THR A 284 -19.11 -5.53 1.60
N GLY A 285 -19.51 -4.80 2.64
CA GLY A 285 -18.61 -4.21 3.63
C GLY A 285 -18.60 -4.97 4.94
N THR A 286 -17.68 -4.61 5.83
CA THR A 286 -17.63 -5.09 7.21
C THR A 286 -17.20 -3.96 8.14
N MET A 287 -17.24 -4.17 9.46
CA MET A 287 -16.61 -3.28 10.44
C MET A 287 -15.56 -4.02 11.27
N LEU A 288 -14.85 -4.95 10.62
CA LEU A 288 -13.79 -5.74 11.23
C LEU A 288 -12.43 -5.25 10.78
N PHE A 289 -11.67 -4.71 11.74
CA PHE A 289 -10.30 -4.27 11.57
C PHE A 289 -9.38 -5.40 11.99
N LYS A 290 -8.41 -5.75 11.16
CA LYS A 290 -7.43 -6.78 11.47
C LYS A 290 -6.08 -6.16 11.73
N ASP A 291 -5.46 -6.51 12.85
CA ASP A 291 -4.07 -6.14 13.08
C ASP A 291 -3.09 -7.01 12.29
N ARG A 292 -1.82 -6.64 12.42
CA ARG A 292 -0.73 -7.50 11.99
C ARG A 292 -0.40 -8.46 13.13
N ALA A 293 -0.58 -9.75 12.91
CA ALA A 293 -0.16 -10.78 13.85
C ALA A 293 1.36 -10.64 14.12
N ARG A 294 1.74 -10.26 15.35
CA ARG A 294 3.16 -10.26 15.77
C ARG A 294 3.61 -11.64 16.24
N ARG A 295 2.72 -12.39 16.88
CA ARG A 295 2.86 -13.79 17.32
C ARG A 295 1.48 -14.42 17.42
N GLY A 296 1.30 -15.62 16.87
CA GLY A 296 0.00 -16.31 16.88
C GLY A 296 -0.98 -15.75 15.84
N ASP A 297 -2.27 -15.91 16.11
CA ASP A 297 -3.34 -15.51 15.20
C ASP A 297 -3.53 -13.98 15.18
N PRO A 298 -3.95 -13.40 14.04
CA PRO A 298 -4.27 -11.98 13.96
C PRO A 298 -5.49 -11.65 14.82
N LYS A 299 -5.47 -10.49 15.48
CA LYS A 299 -6.61 -10.02 16.24
C LYS A 299 -7.56 -9.24 15.32
N LEU A 300 -8.84 -9.59 15.42
CA LEU A 300 -9.93 -8.82 14.83
C LEU A 300 -10.54 -7.89 15.88
N TYR A 301 -10.77 -6.65 15.49
CA TYR A 301 -11.45 -5.63 16.25
C TYR A 301 -12.76 -5.31 15.54
N ASP A 302 -13.88 -5.40 16.24
CA ASP A 302 -15.06 -4.65 15.80
C ASP A 302 -14.82 -3.14 15.97
N LEU A 303 -15.75 -2.33 15.48
CA LEU A 303 -15.65 -0.86 15.56
C LEU A 303 -15.41 -0.35 16.99
N ARG A 304 -16.15 -0.89 17.97
CA ARG A 304 -16.10 -0.43 19.36
C ARG A 304 -14.75 -0.75 19.98
N ALA A 305 -14.25 -1.98 19.77
CA ALA A 305 -12.95 -2.43 20.22
C ALA A 305 -11.82 -1.63 19.56
N PHE A 306 -11.96 -1.32 18.26
CA PHE A 306 -10.99 -0.52 17.51
C PHE A 306 -10.92 0.93 18.05
N ILE A 307 -12.06 1.57 18.30
CA ILE A 307 -12.12 2.92 18.90
C ILE A 307 -11.49 2.91 20.29
N ALA A 308 -11.87 1.97 21.15
CA ALA A 308 -11.36 1.89 22.52
C ALA A 308 -9.83 1.70 22.55
N ALA A 309 -9.30 0.82 21.68
CA ALA A 309 -7.87 0.60 21.54
C ALA A 309 -7.14 1.83 21.00
N SER A 310 -7.72 2.54 20.02
CA SER A 310 -7.18 3.79 19.48
C SER A 310 -7.14 4.89 20.53
N PHE A 311 -8.21 5.09 21.30
CA PHE A 311 -8.26 6.06 22.40
C PHE A 311 -7.21 5.75 23.48
N ALA A 312 -7.02 4.46 23.80
CA ALA A 312 -5.98 4.04 24.75
C ALA A 312 -4.56 4.38 24.28
N ILE A 313 -4.33 4.40 22.97
CA ILE A 313 -3.09 4.88 22.38
C ILE A 313 -3.01 6.40 22.50
N TYR A 314 -4.04 7.12 22.05
CA TYR A 314 -4.05 8.58 22.04
C TYR A 314 -3.86 9.20 23.42
N ARG A 315 -4.39 8.59 24.49
CA ARG A 315 -4.18 9.04 25.88
C ARG A 315 -2.72 9.04 26.34
N ARG A 316 -1.83 8.31 25.65
CA ARG A 316 -0.40 8.26 25.98
C ARG A 316 0.42 9.34 25.28
N HIS A 317 -0.22 10.17 24.46
CA HIS A 317 0.43 11.23 23.70
C HIS A 317 -0.21 12.57 24.03
N ALA A 318 0.63 13.62 24.03
CA ALA A 318 0.12 14.98 24.05
C ALA A 318 -0.70 15.26 22.77
N PRO A 319 -1.80 16.04 22.84
CA PRO A 319 -2.63 16.33 21.66
C PRO A 319 -1.85 16.87 20.46
N GLU A 320 -0.78 17.65 20.70
CA GLU A 320 0.08 18.24 19.68
C GLU A 320 0.90 17.18 18.92
N ALA A 321 1.19 16.04 19.56
CA ALA A 321 1.87 14.92 18.92
C ALA A 321 0.94 14.08 18.03
N LEU A 322 -0.38 14.24 18.17
CA LEU A 322 -1.39 13.56 17.34
C LEU A 322 -1.64 14.31 16.02
N GLY A 323 -0.56 14.74 15.37
CA GLY A 323 -0.60 15.53 14.13
C GLY A 323 -1.20 14.74 12.97
N CYS A 324 -2.17 15.34 12.27
CA CYS A 324 -2.74 14.82 11.03
C CYS A 324 -3.34 15.97 10.22
N ILE A 325 -2.84 16.21 9.00
CA ILE A 325 -3.27 17.34 8.15
C ILE A 325 -4.78 17.31 7.89
N ARG A 326 -5.33 16.12 7.59
CA ARG A 326 -6.76 15.96 7.33
C ARG A 326 -7.61 16.35 8.54
N VAL A 327 -7.27 15.85 9.73
CA VAL A 327 -8.02 16.13 10.95
C VAL A 327 -7.82 17.59 11.41
N ALA A 328 -6.64 18.17 11.23
CA ALA A 328 -6.43 19.59 11.44
C ALA A 328 -7.35 20.44 10.55
N GLY A 329 -7.47 20.10 9.26
CA GLY A 329 -8.41 20.73 8.32
C GLY A 329 -9.87 20.59 8.75
N TRP A 330 -10.29 19.41 9.22
CA TRP A 330 -11.64 19.19 9.74
C TRP A 330 -11.95 20.04 10.97
N ARG A 331 -11.01 20.15 11.91
CA ARG A 331 -11.17 20.96 13.13
C ARG A 331 -11.14 22.46 12.85
N ALA A 332 -10.44 22.89 11.80
CA ALA A 332 -10.43 24.28 11.35
C ALA A 332 -11.71 24.69 10.59
N ASN A 333 -12.41 23.75 9.97
CA ASN A 333 -13.66 24.01 9.26
C ASN A 333 -14.88 23.89 10.21
N PRO A 334 -15.60 24.98 10.54
CA PRO A 334 -16.71 24.94 11.50
C PRO A 334 -17.84 23.99 11.09
N ALA A 335 -18.13 23.89 9.79
CA ALA A 335 -19.20 23.04 9.27
C ALA A 335 -18.86 21.55 9.40
N VAL A 336 -17.58 21.18 9.26
CA VAL A 336 -17.12 19.80 9.48
C VAL A 336 -17.00 19.53 10.97
N ARG A 337 -16.39 20.43 11.74
CA ARG A 337 -16.24 20.29 13.20
C ARG A 337 -17.57 20.11 13.93
N ALA A 338 -18.64 20.76 13.46
CA ALA A 338 -19.98 20.61 14.01
C ALA A 338 -20.50 19.15 13.97
N LEU A 339 -20.01 18.31 13.06
CA LEU A 339 -20.32 16.86 13.04
C LEU A 339 -19.88 16.15 14.32
N PHE A 340 -18.79 16.61 14.91
CA PHE A 340 -18.13 16.01 16.07
C PHE A 340 -18.56 16.70 17.37
N ARG A 341 -19.64 17.49 17.36
CA ARG A 341 -20.17 18.19 18.54
C ARG A 341 -21.70 18.10 18.65
N ALA A 342 -22.32 17.36 17.73
CA ALA A 342 -23.76 17.26 17.56
C ALA A 342 -24.38 16.07 18.29
#